data_AF-A0A7X6TJI3-F1
#
_entry.id   AF-A0A7X6TJI3-F1
#
_cell.length_a   1.000
_cell.length_b   1.000
_cell.length_c   1.000
_cell.angle_alpha   90.00
_cell.angle_beta   90.00
_cell.angle_gamma   90.00
#
_symmetry.space_group_name_H-M   'P 1'
#
loop_
_entity.id
_entity.type
_entity.pdbx_description
1 polymer ?
#
loop_
_entity_poly.entity_id
_entity_poly.type
_entity_poly.pdbx_seq_one_letter_code
_entity_poly.pdbx_strand_id
1 'polypeptide(L)'
;ILVAGSKKLAAPRLRRFVDALEQGVQYLVNHPDESWRLFVSHGRENLDDELNRRAWRDTLPRFALRPGALDRNRYQRFARFLEQEKIVGTVPPLDRWAVELP
;
A
#
# COMPACT_ATOMS: atom_id res chain seq x y z
N ILE A 1 -0.71 2.99 -0.55
CA ILE A 1 -2.13 3.34 -0.75
C ILE A 1 -2.53 2.79 -2.11
N LEU A 2 -3.67 2.11 -2.22
CA LEU A 2 -4.22 1.66 -3.50
C LEU A 2 -5.40 2.55 -3.87
N VAL A 3 -5.53 2.90 -5.14
CA VAL A 3 -6.63 3.70 -5.66
C VAL A 3 -7.22 2.98 -6.87
N ALA A 4 -8.54 2.91 -6.93
CA ALA A 4 -9.28 2.29 -8.03
C ALA A 4 -10.47 3.18 -8.44
N GLY A 5 -10.88 3.07 -9.69
CA GLY A 5 -12.08 3.75 -10.18
C GLY A 5 -13.33 3.24 -9.45
N SER A 6 -14.10 4.14 -8.85
CA SER A 6 -15.28 3.82 -8.02
C SER A 6 -16.35 2.99 -8.75
N LYS A 7 -16.46 3.14 -10.08
CA LYS A 7 -17.43 2.40 -10.91
C LYS A 7 -17.15 0.89 -11.01
N LYS A 8 -15.98 0.41 -10.59
CA LYS A 8 -15.56 -0.99 -10.76
C LYS A 8 -15.21 -1.68 -9.44
N LEU A 9 -15.63 -1.15 -8.29
CA LEU A 9 -15.29 -1.69 -6.97
C LEU A 9 -15.78 -3.13 -6.74
N ALA A 10 -16.91 -3.51 -7.33
CA ALA A 10 -17.44 -4.87 -7.25
C ALA A 10 -16.72 -5.89 -8.17
N ALA A 11 -15.70 -5.48 -8.92
CA ALA A 11 -15.00 -6.38 -9.81
C ALA A 11 -14.16 -7.40 -9.00
N PRO A 12 -14.40 -8.72 -9.14
CA PRO A 12 -13.72 -9.74 -8.31
C PRO A 12 -12.19 -9.71 -8.40
N ARG A 13 -11.65 -9.21 -9.52
CA ARG A 13 -10.20 -9.02 -9.71
C ARG A 13 -9.56 -8.08 -8.70
N LEU A 14 -10.31 -7.11 -8.13
CA LEU A 14 -9.76 -6.18 -7.16
C LEU A 14 -9.46 -6.88 -5.84
N ARG A 15 -10.38 -7.73 -5.35
CA ARG A 15 -10.15 -8.54 -4.16
C ARG A 15 -8.95 -9.47 -4.38
N ARG A 16 -8.93 -10.23 -5.48
CA ARG A 16 -7.81 -11.11 -5.84
C ARG A 16 -6.47 -10.38 -5.93
N PHE A 17 -6.46 -9.15 -6.45
CA PHE A 17 -5.26 -8.32 -6.51
C PHE A 17 -4.78 -7.93 -5.12
N VAL A 18 -5.68 -7.51 -4.23
CA VAL A 18 -5.32 -7.16 -2.85
C VAL A 18 -4.80 -8.38 -2.08
N ASP A 19 -5.41 -9.54 -2.27
CA ASP A 19 -4.95 -10.79 -1.65
C ASP A 19 -3.56 -11.19 -2.14
N ALA A 20 -3.30 -11.09 -3.46
CA ALA A 20 -1.99 -11.33 -4.04
C ALA A 20 -0.94 -10.31 -3.53
N LEU A 21 -1.33 -9.06 -3.34
CA LEU A 21 -0.45 -8.04 -2.75
C LEU A 21 -0.11 -8.37 -1.30
N GLU A 22 -1.07 -8.84 -0.51
CA GLU A 22 -0.84 -9.28 0.87
C GLU A 22 0.15 -10.45 0.93
N GLN A 23 -0.02 -11.46 0.07
CA GLN A 23 0.95 -12.56 -0.07
C GLN A 23 2.33 -12.04 -0.47
N GLY A 24 2.39 -11.08 -1.41
CA GLY A 24 3.64 -10.44 -1.81
C GLY A 24 4.34 -9.76 -0.64
N VAL A 25 3.62 -8.95 0.16
CA VAL A 25 4.18 -8.29 1.35
C VAL A 25 4.65 -9.31 2.39
N GLN A 26 3.90 -10.38 2.62
CA GLN A 26 4.32 -11.45 3.53
C GLN A 26 5.62 -12.10 3.05
N TYR A 27 5.73 -12.38 1.75
CA TYR A 27 6.96 -12.92 1.16
C TYR A 27 8.13 -11.94 1.33
N LEU A 28 7.93 -10.64 1.06
CA LEU A 28 8.95 -9.61 1.25
C LEU A 28 9.53 -9.60 2.66
N VAL A 29 8.66 -9.71 3.67
CA VAL A 29 9.07 -9.64 5.09
C VAL A 29 9.70 -10.95 5.56
N ASN A 30 9.20 -12.11 5.10
CA ASN A 30 9.71 -13.42 5.51
C ASN A 30 10.98 -13.84 4.76
N HIS A 31 11.20 -13.31 3.54
CA HIS A 31 12.32 -13.64 2.67
C HIS A 31 13.04 -12.37 2.17
N PRO A 32 13.60 -11.52 3.05
CA PRO A 32 14.08 -10.20 2.69
C PRO A 32 15.25 -10.21 1.70
N ASP A 33 16.17 -11.18 1.82
CA ASP A 33 17.34 -11.30 0.94
C ASP A 33 16.99 -11.88 -0.44
N GLU A 34 16.08 -12.87 -0.49
CA GLU A 34 15.56 -13.40 -1.75
C GLU A 34 14.77 -12.32 -2.49
N SER A 35 13.94 -11.58 -1.75
CA SER A 35 13.16 -10.47 -2.28
C SER A 35 14.05 -9.35 -2.81
N TRP A 36 15.16 -9.04 -2.13
CA TRP A 36 16.16 -8.11 -2.65
C TRP A 36 16.75 -8.59 -3.98
N ARG A 37 17.19 -9.86 -4.05
CA ARG A 37 17.72 -10.44 -5.29
C ARG A 37 16.71 -10.39 -6.43
N LEU A 38 15.44 -10.71 -6.15
CA LEU A 38 14.36 -10.57 -7.13
C LEU A 38 14.16 -9.11 -7.56
N PHE A 39 14.21 -8.16 -6.62
CA PHE A 39 14.00 -6.74 -6.90
C PHE A 39 15.08 -6.11 -7.79
N VAL A 40 16.36 -6.43 -7.57
CA VAL A 40 17.48 -5.90 -8.37
C VAL A 40 17.75 -6.69 -9.65
N SER A 41 17.11 -7.85 -9.83
CA SER A 41 17.18 -8.60 -11.08
C SER A 41 16.33 -7.96 -12.20
N HIS A 42 16.42 -8.51 -13.40
CA HIS A 42 15.62 -8.11 -14.57
C HIS A 42 15.85 -6.66 -15.03
N GLY A 43 17.11 -6.24 -15.20
CA GLY A 43 17.44 -4.92 -15.74
C GLY A 43 17.46 -3.80 -14.70
N ARG A 44 17.58 -4.16 -13.41
CA ARG A 44 17.67 -3.24 -12.27
C ARG A 44 18.96 -3.46 -11.46
N GLU A 45 19.96 -4.05 -12.08
CA GLU A 45 21.23 -4.40 -11.43
C GLU A 45 21.96 -3.14 -10.94
N ASN A 46 21.69 -1.98 -11.56
CA ASN A 46 22.17 -0.67 -11.11
C ASN A 46 21.60 -0.23 -9.76
N LEU A 47 20.56 -0.89 -9.24
CA LEU A 47 20.04 -0.67 -7.89
C LEU A 47 20.76 -1.53 -6.85
N ASP A 48 21.67 -2.45 -7.25
CA ASP A 48 22.41 -3.30 -6.33
C ASP A 48 23.63 -2.60 -5.70
N ASP A 49 23.34 -1.51 -4.99
CA ASP A 49 24.34 -0.73 -4.27
C ASP A 49 24.03 -0.66 -2.76
N GLU A 50 25.00 -0.21 -1.97
CA GLU A 50 24.86 -0.12 -0.52
C GLU A 50 23.72 0.82 -0.10
N LEU A 51 23.54 1.94 -0.81
CA LEU A 51 22.51 2.93 -0.47
C LEU A 51 21.12 2.32 -0.57
N ASN A 52 20.83 1.65 -1.69
CA ASN A 52 19.54 1.02 -1.93
C ASN A 52 19.32 -0.22 -1.05
N ARG A 53 20.37 -1.00 -0.73
CA ARG A 53 20.28 -2.09 0.26
C ARG A 53 19.86 -1.59 1.64
N ARG A 54 20.42 -0.47 2.11
CA ARG A 54 20.02 0.16 3.37
C ARG A 54 18.59 0.66 3.32
N ALA A 55 18.23 1.38 2.25
CA ALA A 55 16.87 1.88 2.06
C ALA A 55 15.83 0.73 2.04
N TRP A 56 16.15 -0.39 1.38
CA TRP A 56 15.32 -1.59 1.34
C TRP A 56 15.08 -2.14 2.74
N ARG A 57 16.14 -2.40 3.52
CA ARG A 57 16.04 -2.88 4.90
C ARG A 57 15.19 -1.95 5.77
N ASP A 58 15.37 -0.64 5.64
CA ASP A 58 14.70 0.34 6.50
C ASP A 58 13.21 0.54 6.10
N THR A 59 12.85 0.24 4.84
CA THR A 59 11.48 0.37 4.33
C THR A 59 10.66 -0.91 4.46
N LEU A 60 11.27 -2.10 4.41
CA LEU A 60 10.57 -3.38 4.53
C LEU A 60 9.58 -3.45 5.72
N PRO A 61 9.94 -3.06 6.95
CA PRO A 61 9.02 -3.09 8.10
C PRO A 61 7.88 -2.08 8.01
N ARG A 62 7.91 -1.14 7.06
CA ARG A 62 6.90 -0.09 6.89
C ARG A 62 5.79 -0.49 5.90
N PHE A 63 5.93 -1.62 5.21
CA PHE A 63 4.83 -2.15 4.40
C PHE A 63 3.64 -2.56 5.29
N ALA A 64 2.43 -2.34 4.78
CA ALA A 64 1.22 -2.77 5.46
C ALA A 64 1.08 -4.29 5.34
N LEU A 65 1.20 -5.01 6.47
CA LEU A 65 1.04 -6.47 6.52
C LEU A 65 -0.38 -6.97 6.20
N ARG A 66 -1.38 -6.08 6.28
CA ARG A 66 -2.78 -6.33 5.98
C ARG A 66 -3.30 -5.23 5.05
N PRO A 67 -2.89 -5.22 3.76
CA PRO A 67 -3.19 -4.12 2.84
C PRO A 67 -4.68 -4.02 2.49
N GLY A 68 -5.47 -5.09 2.70
CA GLY A 68 -6.92 -5.08 2.52
C GLY A 68 -7.71 -4.48 3.69
N ALA A 69 -7.12 -4.39 4.88
CA ALA A 69 -7.82 -3.90 6.07
C ALA A 69 -7.93 -2.37 6.08
N LEU A 70 -9.14 -1.86 6.27
CA LEU A 70 -9.38 -0.42 6.36
C LEU A 70 -9.42 0.08 7.81
N ASP A 71 -8.38 0.82 8.21
CA ASP A 71 -8.43 1.63 9.44
C ASP A 71 -9.23 2.92 9.20
N ARG A 72 -10.53 2.84 9.49
CA ARG A 72 -11.49 3.94 9.32
C ARG A 72 -11.12 5.18 10.14
N ASN A 73 -10.64 5.00 11.37
CA ASN A 73 -10.27 6.10 12.26
C ASN A 73 -9.04 6.85 11.76
N ARG A 74 -8.03 6.13 11.27
CA ARG A 74 -6.84 6.73 10.66
C ARG A 74 -7.18 7.56 9.43
N TYR A 75 -8.05 7.04 8.56
CA TYR A 75 -8.50 7.75 7.37
C TYR A 75 -9.27 9.03 7.73
N GLN A 76 -10.22 8.93 8.66
CA GLN A 76 -10.99 10.10 9.10
C GLN A 76 -10.12 11.16 9.78
N ARG A 77 -9.18 10.75 10.64
CA ARG A 77 -8.25 11.68 11.30
C ARG A 77 -7.41 12.46 10.29
N PHE A 78 -6.89 11.77 9.26
CA PHE A 78 -6.11 12.43 8.21
C PHE A 78 -6.97 13.35 7.34
N ALA A 79 -8.19 12.93 6.98
CA ALA A 79 -9.10 13.78 6.22
C ALA A 79 -9.48 15.07 6.96
N ARG A 80 -9.73 15.00 8.28
CA ARG A 80 -9.97 16.19 9.11
C ARG A 80 -8.76 17.12 9.18
N PHE A 81 -7.55 16.57 9.28
CA PHE A 81 -6.33 17.37 9.20
C PHE A 81 -6.24 18.11 7.86
N LEU A 82 -6.52 17.45 6.74
CA LEU A 82 -6.53 18.10 5.42
C LEU A 82 -7.59 19.20 5.30
N GLU A 83 -8.74 19.04 5.94
CA GLU A 83 -9.79 20.07 6.01
C GLU A 83 -9.34 21.27 6.85
N GLN A 84 -8.71 21.03 8.01
CA GLN A 84 -8.14 22.08 8.87
C GLN A 84 -7.08 22.91 8.15
N GLU A 85 -6.21 22.24 7.37
CA GLU A 85 -5.19 22.87 6.54
C GLU A 85 -5.73 23.44 5.21
N LYS A 86 -7.06 23.39 5.00
CA LYS A 86 -7.76 23.92 3.82
C LYS A 86 -7.28 23.30 2.49
N ILE A 87 -6.73 22.09 2.54
CA ILE A 87 -6.34 21.31 1.36
C ILE A 87 -7.58 20.71 0.69
N VAL A 88 -8.58 20.33 1.50
CA VAL A 88 -9.90 19.89 1.03
C VAL A 88 -10.99 20.76 1.64
N GLY A 89 -12.07 20.99 0.88
CA GLY A 89 -13.15 21.88 1.33
C GLY A 89 -14.11 21.24 2.33
N THR A 90 -14.33 19.92 2.23
CA THR A 90 -15.18 19.16 3.16
C THR A 90 -14.67 17.72 3.27
N VAL A 91 -14.95 17.05 4.40
CA VAL A 91 -14.76 15.61 4.56
C VAL A 91 -16.06 14.84 4.29
N PRO A 92 -16.25 14.22 3.10
CA PRO A 92 -17.43 13.42 2.83
C PRO A 92 -17.45 12.12 3.67
N PRO A 93 -18.61 11.45 3.77
CA PRO A 93 -18.72 10.12 4.38
C PRO A 93 -17.64 9.17 3.86
N LEU A 94 -17.00 8.44 4.79
CA LEU A 94 -15.80 7.64 4.50
C LEU A 94 -16.01 6.63 3.36
N ASP A 95 -17.16 5.98 3.35
CA ASP A 95 -17.59 5.00 2.35
C ASP A 95 -17.66 5.53 0.92
N ARG A 96 -17.68 6.86 0.72
CA ARG A 96 -17.60 7.46 -0.62
C ARG A 96 -16.19 7.45 -1.23
N TRP A 97 -15.14 7.28 -0.41
CA TRP A 97 -13.76 7.46 -0.87
C TRP A 97 -12.75 6.45 -0.29
N ALA A 98 -13.13 5.67 0.72
CA ALA A 98 -12.35 4.54 1.21
C ALA A 98 -13.28 3.40 1.64
N VAL A 99 -13.04 2.21 1.09
CA VAL A 99 -13.84 1.01 1.32
C VAL A 99 -12.94 -0.18 1.60
N GLU A 100 -13.46 -1.14 2.35
CA GLU A 100 -12.93 -2.50 2.37
C GLU A 100 -13.62 -3.27 1.25
N LEU A 101 -12.85 -4.05 0.49
CA LEU A 101 -13.43 -4.89 -0.56
C LEU A 101 -14.11 -6.11 0.08
N PRO A 102 -15.27 -6.55 -0.45
CA PRO A 102 -15.92 -7.77 0.00
C PRO A 102 -15.01 -8.99 -0.21
#